data_AF-A0A517TSH3-F1
#
_entry.id   AF-A0A517TSH3-F1
#
_cell.length_a   1.000
_cell.length_b   1.000
_cell.length_c   1.000
_cell.angle_alpha   90.00
_cell.angle_beta   90.00
_cell.angle_gamma   90.00
#
_symmetry.space_group_name_H-M   'P 1'
#
loop_
_entity.id
_entity.type
_entity.pdbx_description
1 polymer ?
#
loop_
_entity_poly.entity_id
_entity_poly.type
_entity_poly.pdbx_seq_one_letter_code
_entity_poly.pdbx_strand_id
1 'polypeptide(L)'
;MLQILTLAAGWALAAHGGEHAEHFMKCAKVCAECQLECDACFQHCLALTAEGQKEHATTAQLCVDCGECCQLAATLSARKSPLAAPACECCAVCCDVCAEACEKSPDDEHMAACAKACRACAESCREMAKMAGSSR
;
A
#
# COMPACT_ATOMS: atom_id res chain seq x y z
N MET A 1 6.40 -20.35 -42.47
CA MET A 1 5.25 -20.57 -41.55
C MET A 1 5.69 -20.88 -40.12
N LEU A 2 6.69 -21.74 -39.89
CA LEU A 2 7.17 -22.10 -38.54
C LEU A 2 7.80 -20.93 -37.74
N GLN A 3 8.47 -19.98 -38.41
CA GLN A 3 9.10 -18.80 -37.77
C GLN A 3 8.09 -17.73 -37.29
N ILE A 4 6.86 -17.70 -37.83
CA ILE A 4 5.84 -16.72 -37.42
C ILE A 4 5.15 -17.18 -36.12
N LEU A 5 4.96 -18.50 -35.96
CA LEU A 5 4.39 -19.10 -34.76
C LEU A 5 5.28 -18.93 -33.52
N THR A 6 6.61 -18.99 -33.66
CA THR A 6 7.55 -18.75 -32.55
C THR A 6 7.59 -17.29 -32.12
N LEU A 7 7.43 -16.34 -33.05
CA LEU A 7 7.34 -14.91 -32.74
C LEU A 7 6.04 -14.57 -31.99
N ALA A 8 4.90 -15.13 -32.42
CA ALA A 8 3.61 -14.92 -31.75
C ALA A 8 3.57 -15.50 -30.33
N ALA A 9 4.14 -16.69 -30.12
CA ALA A 9 4.25 -17.29 -28.79
C ALA A 9 5.20 -16.50 -27.87
N GLY A 10 6.32 -16.00 -28.41
CA GLY A 10 7.25 -15.15 -27.67
C GLY A 10 6.64 -13.80 -27.26
N TRP A 11 5.81 -13.20 -28.10
CA TRP A 11 5.11 -11.95 -27.79
C TRP A 11 4.03 -12.14 -26.72
N ALA A 12 3.23 -13.21 -26.77
CA ALA A 12 2.23 -13.50 -25.76
C ALA A 12 2.84 -13.78 -24.36
N LEU A 13 3.96 -14.51 -24.31
CA LEU A 13 4.66 -14.81 -23.06
C LEU A 13 5.30 -13.55 -22.44
N ALA A 14 5.88 -12.67 -23.28
CA ALA A 14 6.43 -11.40 -22.85
C ALA A 14 5.33 -10.42 -22.36
N ALA A 15 4.16 -10.40 -23.02
CA ALA A 15 3.02 -9.58 -22.63
C ALA A 15 2.47 -10.01 -21.26
N HIS A 16 2.23 -11.31 -21.05
CA HIS A 16 1.79 -11.81 -19.75
C HIS A 16 2.82 -11.57 -18.65
N GLY A 17 4.12 -11.77 -18.93
CA GLY A 17 5.20 -11.45 -17.97
C GLY A 17 5.30 -9.95 -17.64
N GLY A 18 4.95 -9.08 -18.59
CA GLY A 18 4.90 -7.63 -18.42
C GLY A 18 3.74 -7.14 -17.56
N GLU A 19 2.54 -7.67 -17.80
CA GLU A 19 1.33 -7.33 -17.04
C GLU A 19 1.46 -7.71 -15.56
N HIS A 20 1.94 -8.93 -15.28
CA HIS A 20 2.24 -9.35 -13.90
C HIS A 20 3.26 -8.43 -13.24
N ALA A 21 4.31 -8.00 -13.95
CA ALA A 21 5.31 -7.09 -13.42
C ALA A 21 4.76 -5.69 -13.09
N GLU A 22 3.80 -5.21 -13.88
CA GLU A 22 3.17 -3.91 -13.68
C GLU A 22 2.36 -3.86 -12.39
N HIS A 23 1.58 -4.90 -12.09
CA HIS A 23 0.79 -4.97 -10.85
C HIS A 23 1.65 -4.87 -9.60
N PHE A 24 2.78 -5.59 -9.57
CA PHE A 24 3.74 -5.55 -8.46
C PHE A 24 4.30 -4.15 -8.23
N MET A 25 4.72 -3.48 -9.32
CA MET A 25 5.26 -2.13 -9.22
C MET A 25 4.19 -1.07 -8.90
N LYS A 26 2.96 -1.24 -9.37
CA LYS A 26 1.82 -0.39 -8.98
C LYS A 26 1.61 -0.46 -7.47
N CYS A 27 1.47 -1.66 -6.92
CA CYS A 27 1.29 -1.86 -5.48
C CYS A 27 2.47 -1.30 -4.68
N ALA A 28 3.71 -1.55 -5.14
CA ALA A 28 4.90 -1.05 -4.47
C ALA A 28 4.92 0.47 -4.34
N LYS A 29 4.54 1.19 -5.41
CA LYS A 29 4.49 2.66 -5.42
C LYS A 29 3.41 3.19 -4.49
N VAL A 30 2.19 2.65 -4.57
CA VAL A 30 1.08 3.10 -3.71
C VAL A 30 1.39 2.84 -2.23
N CYS A 31 1.99 1.69 -1.90
CA CYS A 31 2.41 1.41 -0.52
C CYS A 31 3.50 2.38 -0.05
N ALA A 32 4.49 2.69 -0.90
CA ALA A 32 5.54 3.65 -0.55
C ALA A 32 4.99 5.08 -0.36
N GLU A 33 4.07 5.51 -1.22
CA GLU A 33 3.37 6.79 -1.07
C GLU A 33 2.57 6.84 0.23
N CYS A 34 1.83 5.77 0.55
CA CYS A 34 1.07 5.69 1.80
C CYS A 34 1.98 5.70 3.03
N GLN A 35 3.14 5.05 2.99
CA GLN A 35 4.12 5.10 4.08
C GLN A 35 4.56 6.53 4.38
N LEU A 36 4.86 7.32 3.33
CA LEU A 36 5.28 8.71 3.51
C LEU A 36 4.16 9.58 4.12
N GLU A 37 2.92 9.40 3.69
CA GLU A 37 1.76 10.11 4.24
C GLU A 37 1.48 9.70 5.69
N CYS A 38 1.60 8.41 6.01
CA CYS A 38 1.48 7.91 7.38
C CYS A 38 2.54 8.49 8.31
N ASP A 39 3.81 8.54 7.88
CA ASP A 39 4.90 9.09 8.70
C ASP A 39 4.72 10.60 8.95
N ALA A 40 4.28 11.34 7.92
CA ALA A 40 3.96 12.75 8.04
C ALA A 40 2.79 12.99 9.01
N CYS A 41 1.71 12.19 8.87
CA CYS A 41 0.54 12.28 9.73
C CYS A 41 0.84 11.86 11.17
N PHE A 42 1.73 10.88 11.38
CA PHE A 42 2.22 10.50 12.71
C PHE A 42 2.88 11.69 13.42
N GLN A 43 3.82 12.37 12.76
CA GLN A 43 4.49 13.55 13.33
C GLN A 43 3.50 14.67 13.64
N HIS A 44 2.53 14.90 12.75
CA HIS A 44 1.47 15.88 12.94
C HIS A 44 0.59 15.56 14.16
N CYS A 45 0.05 14.34 14.25
CA CYS A 45 -0.77 13.90 15.37
C CYS A 45 -0.01 13.91 16.70
N LEU A 46 1.29 13.62 16.67
CA LEU A 46 2.17 13.71 17.84
C LEU A 46 2.33 15.17 18.30
N ALA A 47 2.47 16.11 17.38
CA ALA A 47 2.52 17.55 17.69
C ALA A 47 1.20 18.03 18.33
N LEU A 48 0.04 17.68 17.76
CA LEU A 48 -1.27 18.02 18.34
C LEU A 48 -1.44 17.42 19.74
N THR A 49 -0.95 16.20 19.96
CA THR A 49 -0.95 15.56 21.28
C THR A 49 -0.09 16.34 22.29
N ALA A 50 1.07 16.85 21.86
CA ALA A 50 1.94 17.68 22.70
C ALA A 50 1.33 19.04 23.04
N GLU A 51 0.44 19.56 22.18
CA GLU A 51 -0.35 20.77 22.42
C GLU A 51 -1.57 20.54 23.33
N GLY A 52 -1.82 19.29 23.74
CA GLY A 52 -2.88 18.93 24.68
C GLY A 52 -4.11 18.26 24.05
N GLN A 53 -4.13 18.09 22.73
CA GLN A 53 -5.20 17.38 22.01
C GLN A 53 -4.96 15.87 22.05
N LYS A 54 -5.17 15.28 23.22
CA LYS A 54 -4.82 13.88 23.55
C LYS A 54 -5.57 12.85 22.70
N GLU A 55 -6.70 13.21 22.10
CA GLU A 55 -7.47 12.39 21.19
C GLU A 55 -6.67 11.93 19.96
N HIS A 56 -5.64 12.68 19.56
CA HIS A 56 -4.79 12.34 18.41
C HIS A 56 -3.71 11.30 18.72
N ALA A 57 -3.49 10.93 19.98
CA ALA A 57 -2.47 9.94 20.37
C ALA A 57 -2.72 8.57 19.72
N THR A 58 -3.99 8.15 19.63
CA THR A 58 -4.37 6.88 18.97
C THR A 58 -4.13 6.95 17.47
N THR A 59 -4.48 8.08 16.83
CA THR A 59 -4.24 8.27 15.39
C THR A 59 -2.75 8.28 15.08
N ALA A 60 -1.93 8.91 15.92
CA ALA A 60 -0.47 8.87 15.81
C ALA A 60 0.06 7.42 15.82
N GLN A 61 -0.33 6.62 16.81
CA GLN A 61 0.08 5.21 16.89
C GLN A 61 -0.32 4.41 15.65
N LEU A 62 -1.56 4.58 15.19
CA LEU A 62 -2.05 3.88 14.00
C LEU A 62 -1.33 4.31 12.71
N CYS A 63 -0.95 5.58 12.61
CA CYS A 63 -0.17 6.08 11.47
C CYS A 63 1.21 5.41 11.41
N VAL A 64 1.97 5.39 12.52
CA VAL A 64 3.31 4.77 12.50
C VAL A 64 3.25 3.26 12.26
N ASP A 65 2.29 2.55 12.85
CA ASP A 65 2.10 1.12 12.61
C ASP A 65 1.72 0.83 11.14
N CYS A 66 0.83 1.66 10.57
CA CYS A 66 0.46 1.58 9.16
C CYS A 66 1.65 1.85 8.23
N GLY A 67 2.48 2.86 8.56
CA GLY A 67 3.70 3.20 7.82
C GLY A 67 4.67 2.02 7.71
N GLU A 68 4.92 1.31 8.81
CA GLU A 68 5.78 0.12 8.85
C GLU A 68 5.22 -1.03 7.98
N CYS A 69 3.91 -1.29 8.06
CA CYS A 69 3.26 -2.29 7.21
C CYS A 69 3.31 -1.92 5.72
N CYS A 70 3.09 -0.64 5.41
CA CYS A 70 3.21 -0.10 4.06
C CYS A 70 4.64 -0.26 3.52
N GLN A 71 5.66 0.03 4.33
CA GLN A 71 7.06 -0.12 3.94
C GLN A 71 7.40 -1.58 3.59
N LEU A 72 6.94 -2.52 4.43
CA LEU A 72 7.13 -3.95 4.20
C LEU A 72 6.45 -4.40 2.90
N ALA A 73 5.18 -4.04 2.72
CA ALA A 73 4.41 -4.36 1.51
C ALA A 73 5.06 -3.77 0.26
N ALA A 74 5.50 -2.50 0.31
CA ALA A 74 6.19 -1.83 -0.78
C ALA A 74 7.46 -2.60 -1.20
N THR A 75 8.31 -2.92 -0.22
CA THR A 75 9.59 -3.58 -0.44
C THR A 75 9.44 -4.97 -1.05
N LEU A 76 8.49 -5.76 -0.52
CA LEU A 76 8.25 -7.12 -0.99
C LEU A 76 7.60 -7.12 -2.37
N SER A 77 6.66 -6.21 -2.62
CA SER A 77 6.01 -6.06 -3.93
C SER A 77 7.01 -5.62 -5.01
N ALA A 78 7.87 -4.63 -4.73
CA ALA A 78 8.88 -4.15 -5.68
C ALA A 78 9.84 -5.25 -6.18
N ARG A 79 10.09 -6.25 -5.32
CA ARG A 79 10.99 -7.37 -5.60
C ARG A 79 10.25 -8.62 -6.08
N LYS A 80 8.93 -8.52 -6.31
CA LYS A 80 8.05 -9.64 -6.71
C LYS A 80 8.17 -10.84 -5.75
N SER A 81 8.27 -10.55 -4.46
CA SER A 81 8.48 -11.56 -3.43
C SER A 81 7.27 -12.49 -3.31
N PRO A 82 7.45 -13.81 -3.07
CA PRO A 82 6.34 -14.70 -2.72
C PRO A 82 5.66 -14.32 -1.39
N LEU A 83 6.28 -13.45 -0.59
CA LEU A 83 5.71 -12.90 0.64
C LEU A 83 4.89 -11.63 0.42
N ALA A 84 4.78 -11.13 -0.82
CA ALA A 84 4.03 -9.90 -1.11
C ALA A 84 2.53 -10.05 -0.78
N ALA A 85 1.91 -11.19 -1.11
CA ALA A 85 0.49 -11.45 -0.79
C ALA A 85 0.18 -11.33 0.72
N PRO A 86 0.80 -12.13 1.62
CA PRO A 86 0.50 -12.04 3.05
C PRO A 86 0.89 -10.68 3.66
N ALA A 87 1.94 -10.03 3.17
CA ALA A 87 2.28 -8.67 3.60
C ALA A 87 1.21 -7.66 3.21
N CYS A 88 0.68 -7.75 1.99
CA CYS A 88 -0.40 -6.88 1.51
C CYS A 88 -1.73 -7.15 2.24
N GLU A 89 -2.03 -8.39 2.63
CA GLU A 89 -3.22 -8.68 3.45
C GLU A 89 -3.16 -7.96 4.80
N CYS A 90 -2.03 -8.03 5.49
CA CYS A 90 -1.80 -7.29 6.73
C CYS A 90 -1.84 -5.77 6.51
N CYS A 91 -1.14 -5.28 5.49
CA CYS A 91 -1.11 -3.86 5.15
C CYS A 91 -2.51 -3.30 4.87
N ALA A 92 -3.37 -4.03 4.14
CA ALA A 92 -4.72 -3.57 3.84
C ALA A 92 -5.56 -3.37 5.12
N VAL A 93 -5.41 -4.25 6.11
CA VAL A 93 -6.08 -4.12 7.42
C VAL A 93 -5.57 -2.88 8.16
N CYS A 94 -4.24 -2.70 8.23
CA CYS A 94 -3.64 -1.53 8.88
C CYS A 94 -4.09 -0.21 8.21
N CYS A 95 -4.12 -0.18 6.89
CA CYS A 95 -4.58 0.98 6.13
C CYS A 95 -6.06 1.31 6.39
N ASP A 96 -6.95 0.32 6.45
CA ASP A 96 -8.36 0.58 6.75
C ASP A 96 -8.54 1.18 8.15
N VAL A 97 -7.87 0.62 9.16
CA VAL A 97 -7.94 1.11 10.55
C VAL A 97 -7.32 2.51 10.69
N CYS A 98 -6.19 2.75 10.02
CA CYS A 98 -5.55 4.07 10.00
C CYS A 98 -6.43 5.11 9.30
N ALA A 99 -7.02 4.78 8.15
CA ALA A 99 -7.94 5.67 7.44
C ALA A 99 -9.15 6.04 8.31
N GLU A 100 -9.78 5.07 8.97
CA GLU A 100 -10.92 5.31 9.87
C GLU A 100 -10.55 6.24 11.05
N ALA A 101 -9.31 6.18 11.55
CA ALA A 101 -8.84 7.07 12.59
C ALA A 101 -8.63 8.50 12.07
N CYS A 102 -8.00 8.64 10.91
CA CYS A 102 -7.76 9.93 10.26
C CYS A 102 -9.06 10.62 9.80
N GLU A 103 -10.04 9.86 9.33
CA GLU A 103 -11.36 10.36 8.88
C GLU A 103 -12.20 10.99 10.00
N LYS A 104 -11.80 10.86 11.27
CA LYS A 104 -12.42 11.56 12.41
C LYS A 104 -12.12 13.06 12.42
N SER A 105 -11.11 13.50 11.67
CA SER A 105 -10.68 14.89 11.57
C SER A 105 -10.56 15.30 10.09
N PRO A 106 -11.67 15.31 9.33
CA PRO A 106 -11.64 15.47 7.88
C PRO A 106 -11.22 16.88 7.40
N ASP A 107 -11.30 17.88 8.28
CA ASP A 107 -10.89 19.26 7.99
C ASP A 107 -9.38 19.50 8.20
N ASP A 108 -8.67 18.52 8.76
CA ASP A 108 -7.22 18.57 8.92
C ASP A 108 -6.52 18.03 7.66
N GLU A 109 -5.70 18.86 7.01
CA GLU A 109 -5.10 18.53 5.72
C GLU A 109 -4.19 17.30 5.77
N HIS A 110 -3.44 17.11 6.87
CA HIS A 110 -2.55 15.96 7.04
C HIS A 110 -3.34 14.66 7.23
N MET A 111 -4.38 14.69 8.07
CA MET A 111 -5.22 13.51 8.30
C MET A 111 -6.07 13.17 7.07
N ALA A 112 -6.58 14.18 6.34
CA ALA A 112 -7.31 13.96 5.10
C ALA A 112 -6.42 13.33 4.00
N ALA A 113 -5.17 13.80 3.85
CA ALA A 113 -4.20 13.23 2.92
C ALA A 113 -3.86 11.78 3.29
N CYS A 114 -3.57 11.53 4.57
CA CYS A 114 -3.27 10.19 5.09
C CYS A 114 -4.44 9.22 4.88
N ALA A 115 -5.68 9.63 5.19
CA ALA A 115 -6.86 8.80 4.97
C ALA A 115 -7.00 8.41 3.50
N LYS A 116 -6.86 9.36 2.58
CA LYS A 116 -6.93 9.12 1.14
C LYS A 116 -5.87 8.13 0.67
N ALA A 117 -4.63 8.31 1.12
CA ALA A 117 -3.51 7.43 0.78
C ALA A 117 -3.73 6.00 1.33
N CYS A 118 -4.18 5.88 2.58
CA CYS A 118 -4.53 4.62 3.21
C CYS A 118 -5.62 3.87 2.43
N ARG A 119 -6.70 4.54 2.02
CA ARG A 119 -7.77 3.90 1.23
C ARG A 119 -7.27 3.38 -0.12
N ALA A 120 -6.46 4.16 -0.83
CA ALA A 120 -5.85 3.75 -2.09
C ALA A 120 -4.88 2.57 -1.90
N CYS A 121 -4.09 2.59 -0.83
CA CYS A 121 -3.17 1.51 -0.48
C CYS A 121 -3.92 0.23 -0.14
N ALA A 122 -4.96 0.30 0.68
CA ALA A 122 -5.75 -0.87 1.06
C ALA A 122 -6.39 -1.54 -0.16
N GLU A 123 -6.92 -0.76 -1.11
CA GLU A 123 -7.41 -1.27 -2.39
C GLU A 123 -6.31 -2.00 -3.17
N SER A 124 -5.17 -1.34 -3.41
CA SER A 124 -4.07 -1.93 -4.18
C SER A 124 -3.47 -3.18 -3.52
N CYS A 125 -3.37 -3.20 -2.19
CA CYS A 125 -2.93 -4.36 -1.44
C CYS A 125 -3.90 -5.54 -1.57
N ARG A 126 -5.22 -5.30 -1.55
CA ARG A 126 -6.23 -6.34 -1.78
C ARG A 126 -6.16 -6.91 -3.20
N GLU A 127 -5.90 -6.08 -4.21
CA GLU A 127 -5.63 -6.54 -5.58
C GLU A 127 -4.39 -7.45 -5.61
N MET A 128 -3.29 -7.00 -4.98
CA MET A 128 -2.04 -7.73 -4.93
C MET A 128 -2.17 -9.10 -4.25
N ALA A 129 -2.88 -9.16 -3.13
CA ALA A 129 -3.12 -10.39 -2.39
C ALA A 129 -3.85 -11.45 -3.23
N LYS A 130 -4.88 -11.04 -3.99
CA LYS A 130 -5.61 -11.94 -4.90
C LYS A 130 -4.72 -12.48 -6.02
N MET A 131 -3.93 -11.61 -6.64
CA MET A 131 -3.08 -11.97 -7.77
C MET A 131 -1.90 -12.87 -7.37
N ALA A 132 -1.14 -12.49 -6.34
CA ALA A 132 0.01 -13.26 -5.87
C ALA A 132 -0.40 -14.52 -5.08
N GLY A 133 -1.58 -14.52 -4.44
CA GLY A 133 -2.16 -15.71 -3.80
C GLY A 133 -2.58 -16.80 -4.79
N SER A 134 -2.98 -16.44 -6.00
CA SER A 134 -3.39 -17.37 -7.06
C SER A 134 -2.23 -18.03 -7.80
N SER A 135 -0.99 -17.67 -7.44
CA SER A 135 0.26 -18.19 -8.06
C SER A 135 0.89 -19.34 -7.26
N ARG A 136 0.23 -19.80 -6.19
CA ARG A 136 0.68 -20.89 -5.30
C ARG A 136 -0.21 -22.12 -5.42
#